data_AF-A0A2N2JPC3-F1
#
_entry.id   AF-A0A2N2JPC3-F1
#
_cell.length_a   1.000
_cell.length_b   1.000
_cell.length_c   1.000
_cell.angle_alpha   90.00
_cell.angle_beta   90.00
_cell.angle_gamma   90.00
#
_symmetry.space_group_name_H-M   'P 1'
#
loop_
_entity.id
_entity.type
_entity.pdbx_description
1 polymer ?
#
loop_
_entity_poly.entity_id
_entity_poly.type
_entity_poly.pdbx_seq_one_letter_code
_entity_poly.pdbx_strand_id
1 'polypeptide(L)'
;MGTGALLRAVFRLEGERTLALCRLGREPGAEAALEDVEARLTPALAALEALGVAYPAHDVARRYKFSDADYLVLQLALLPWQGLAAVQQATALLGDPGSEIRVSHVIALVLPGHDDWESARNALASLRVLDEGIITLSTRSDGDPAVVLSLSVRELLGLE
;
A
#
# COMPACT_ATOMS: atom_id res chain seq x y z
N MET A 1 -26.99 -0.24 -4.32
CA MET A 1 -25.74 -0.93 -3.94
C MET A 1 -25.77 -1.20 -2.44
N GLY A 2 -25.38 -2.38 -1.98
CA GLY A 2 -25.20 -2.63 -0.54
C GLY A 2 -23.79 -2.23 -0.08
N THR A 3 -23.64 -1.90 1.21
CA THR A 3 -22.38 -1.49 1.85
C THR A 3 -21.19 -2.39 1.52
N GLY A 4 -21.38 -3.71 1.54
CA GLY A 4 -20.31 -4.67 1.25
C GLY A 4 -19.80 -4.60 -0.21
N ALA A 5 -20.66 -4.25 -1.17
CA ALA A 5 -20.23 -4.07 -2.56
C ALA A 5 -19.38 -2.80 -2.72
N LEU A 6 -19.75 -1.73 -2.00
CA LEU A 6 -19.02 -0.47 -2.02
C LEU A 6 -17.65 -0.59 -1.33
N LEU A 7 -17.57 -1.29 -0.19
CA LEU A 7 -16.30 -1.60 0.48
C LEU A 7 -15.34 -2.35 -0.43
N ARG A 8 -15.80 -3.40 -1.12
CA ARG A 8 -14.98 -4.13 -2.10
C ARG A 8 -14.54 -3.26 -3.27
N ALA A 9 -15.41 -2.36 -3.73
CA ALA A 9 -15.07 -1.42 -4.80
C ALA A 9 -13.95 -0.47 -4.36
N VAL A 10 -14.03 0.10 -3.15
CA VAL A 10 -12.97 0.96 -2.59
C VAL A 10 -11.68 0.19 -2.38
N PHE A 11 -11.73 -1.02 -1.83
CA PHE A 11 -10.55 -1.87 -1.64
C PHE A 11 -9.82 -2.12 -2.96
N ARG A 12 -10.56 -2.42 -4.04
CA ARG A 12 -9.98 -2.58 -5.39
C ARG A 12 -9.39 -1.28 -5.93
N LEU A 13 -10.09 -0.15 -5.77
CA LEU A 13 -9.64 1.15 -6.26
C LEU A 13 -8.34 1.61 -5.57
N GLU A 14 -8.16 1.30 -4.28
CA GLU A 14 -6.89 1.54 -3.57
C GLU A 14 -5.74 0.69 -4.11
N GLY A 15 -6.02 -0.57 -4.49
CA GLY A 15 -5.06 -1.41 -5.20
C GLY A 15 -4.65 -0.82 -6.56
N GLU A 16 -5.63 -0.34 -7.34
CA GLU A 16 -5.38 0.37 -8.60
C GLU A 16 -4.57 1.64 -8.40
N ARG A 17 -4.88 2.41 -7.35
CA ARG A 17 -4.17 3.65 -7.01
C ARG A 17 -2.72 3.36 -6.65
N THR A 18 -2.48 2.32 -5.86
CA THR A 18 -1.13 1.87 -5.49
C THR A 18 -0.33 1.49 -6.73
N LEU A 19 -0.93 0.75 -7.67
CA LEU A 19 -0.29 0.42 -8.94
C LEU A 19 -0.01 1.66 -9.81
N ALA A 20 -0.93 2.61 -9.86
CA ALA A 20 -0.73 3.87 -10.59
C ALA A 20 0.41 4.69 -9.98
N LEU A 21 0.53 4.73 -8.65
CA LEU A 21 1.66 5.37 -7.97
C LEU A 21 3.00 4.68 -8.30
N CYS A 22 3.03 3.35 -8.39
CA CYS A 22 4.24 2.63 -8.83
C CYS A 22 4.65 3.02 -10.26
N ARG A 23 3.70 3.33 -11.15
CA ARG A 23 3.99 3.75 -12.54
C ARG A 23 4.49 5.19 -12.65
N LEU A 24 4.22 6.03 -11.66
CA LEU A 24 4.50 7.47 -11.71
C LEU A 24 6.00 7.72 -11.93
N GLY A 25 6.33 8.52 -12.94
CA GLY A 25 7.72 8.79 -13.36
C GLY A 25 8.43 7.64 -14.09
N ARG A 26 7.74 6.50 -14.31
CA ARG A 26 8.30 5.28 -14.94
C ARG A 26 7.63 4.94 -16.26
N GLU A 27 6.33 5.20 -16.39
CA GLU A 27 5.57 4.93 -17.61
C GLU A 27 4.88 6.19 -18.16
N PRO A 28 4.84 6.39 -19.50
CA PRO A 28 4.03 7.43 -20.11
C PRO A 28 2.54 7.26 -19.77
N GLY A 29 1.86 8.37 -19.44
CA GLY A 29 0.43 8.35 -19.10
C GLY A 29 0.11 7.90 -17.68
N ALA A 30 1.11 7.63 -16.83
CA ALA A 30 0.90 7.25 -15.43
C ALA A 30 0.15 8.31 -14.62
N GLU A 31 0.42 9.60 -14.87
CA GLU A 31 -0.30 10.72 -14.24
C GLU A 31 -1.79 10.69 -14.56
N ALA A 32 -2.15 10.59 -15.84
CA ALA A 32 -3.55 10.50 -16.27
C ALA A 32 -4.26 9.25 -15.71
N ALA A 33 -3.55 8.12 -15.62
CA ALA A 33 -4.08 6.90 -15.03
C ALA A 33 -4.33 7.06 -13.51
N LEU A 34 -3.42 7.73 -12.80
CA LEU A 34 -3.59 8.04 -11.38
C LEU A 34 -4.79 8.98 -11.17
N GLU A 35 -4.90 10.04 -11.97
CA GLU A 35 -6.02 10.99 -11.93
C GLU A 35 -7.36 10.29 -12.17
N ASP A 36 -7.46 9.37 -13.15
CA ASP A 36 -8.68 8.59 -13.40
C ASP A 36 -9.07 7.72 -12.19
N VAL A 37 -8.10 7.03 -11.59
CA VAL A 37 -8.35 6.20 -10.40
C VAL A 37 -8.81 7.07 -9.23
N GLU A 38 -8.17 8.22 -8.99
CA GLU A 38 -8.52 9.14 -7.91
C GLU A 38 -9.91 9.76 -8.10
N ALA A 39 -10.27 10.09 -9.35
CA ALA A 39 -11.61 10.56 -9.71
C ALA A 39 -12.70 9.51 -9.44
N ARG A 40 -12.38 8.22 -9.53
CA ARG A 40 -13.29 7.11 -9.18
C ARG A 40 -13.28 6.78 -7.69
N LEU A 41 -12.13 6.88 -7.02
CA LEU A 41 -11.96 6.56 -5.60
C LEU A 41 -12.64 7.58 -4.70
N THR A 42 -12.49 8.88 -5.00
CA THR A 42 -13.05 9.99 -4.22
C THR A 42 -14.57 9.85 -3.97
N PRO A 43 -15.43 9.70 -5.00
CA PRO A 43 -16.87 9.54 -4.77
C PRO A 43 -17.22 8.22 -4.08
N ALA A 44 -16.44 7.16 -4.26
CA ALA A 44 -16.68 5.87 -3.59
C ALA A 44 -16.40 5.95 -2.08
N LEU A 45 -15.33 6.64 -1.68
CA LEU A 45 -15.03 6.94 -0.28
C LEU A 45 -16.09 7.85 0.34
N ALA A 46 -16.48 8.91 -0.35
CA ALA A 46 -17.55 9.81 0.12
C ALA A 46 -18.88 9.07 0.31
N ALA A 47 -19.19 8.11 -0.55
CA ALA A 47 -20.37 7.27 -0.41
C ALA A 47 -20.30 6.32 0.80
N LEU A 48 -19.12 5.78 1.14
CA LEU A 48 -18.93 4.98 2.36
C LEU A 48 -19.16 5.84 3.60
N GLU A 49 -18.55 7.02 3.63
CA GLU A 49 -18.67 7.98 4.72
C GLU A 49 -20.13 8.42 4.94
N ALA A 50 -20.86 8.73 3.85
CA ALA A 50 -22.27 9.09 3.91
C ALA A 50 -23.16 7.95 4.48
N LEU A 51 -22.73 6.70 4.35
CA LEU A 51 -23.39 5.53 4.94
C LEU A 51 -22.95 5.25 6.38
N GLY A 52 -22.05 6.07 6.96
CA GLY A 52 -21.45 5.84 8.27
C GLY A 52 -20.52 4.61 8.29
N VAL A 53 -20.05 4.19 7.12
CA VAL A 53 -19.20 3.01 6.96
C VAL A 53 -17.78 3.48 6.82
N ALA A 54 -16.96 3.09 7.78
CA ALA A 54 -15.58 3.48 7.82
C ALA A 54 -14.74 2.45 7.06
N TYR A 55 -13.84 2.91 6.17
CA TYR A 55 -12.99 2.02 5.40
C TYR A 55 -11.82 1.54 6.27
N PRO A 56 -11.66 0.24 6.51
CA PRO A 56 -10.78 -0.24 7.57
C PRO A 56 -9.31 0.23 7.46
N ALA A 57 -8.72 0.29 6.26
CA ALA A 57 -7.34 0.78 6.12
C ALA A 57 -7.23 2.31 6.36
N HIS A 58 -8.24 3.10 5.97
CA HIS A 58 -8.29 4.53 6.30
C HIS A 58 -8.51 4.76 7.79
N ASP A 59 -9.28 3.90 8.47
CA ASP A 59 -9.47 3.99 9.92
C ASP A 59 -8.20 3.66 10.68
N VAL A 60 -7.46 2.63 10.25
CA VAL A 60 -6.13 2.34 10.76
C VAL A 60 -5.24 3.57 10.58
N ALA A 61 -5.15 4.10 9.35
CA ALA A 61 -4.31 5.24 9.05
C ALA A 61 -4.66 6.47 9.90
N ARG A 62 -5.94 6.77 10.08
CA ARG A 62 -6.43 7.88 10.90
C ARG A 62 -6.13 7.66 12.39
N ARG A 63 -6.39 6.45 12.91
CA ARG A 63 -6.16 6.08 14.31
C ARG A 63 -4.69 6.27 14.70
N TYR A 64 -3.78 5.83 13.82
CA TYR A 64 -2.35 5.94 14.04
C TYR A 64 -1.74 7.21 13.45
N LYS A 65 -2.54 8.17 12.95
CA LYS A 65 -2.10 9.44 12.34
C LYS A 65 -0.93 9.24 11.36
N PHE A 66 -1.12 8.31 10.44
CA PHE A 66 -0.14 7.96 9.41
C PHE A 66 0.13 9.15 8.48
N SER A 67 1.41 9.30 8.11
CA SER A 67 1.82 10.14 7.00
C SER A 67 1.43 9.50 5.66
N ASP A 68 1.58 10.24 4.56
CA ASP A 68 1.37 9.70 3.21
C ASP A 68 2.32 8.51 2.93
N ALA A 69 3.56 8.58 3.43
CA ALA A 69 4.52 7.48 3.34
C ALA A 69 4.04 6.25 4.11
N ASP A 70 3.62 6.42 5.37
CA ASP A 70 3.05 5.32 6.18
C ASP A 70 1.85 4.67 5.49
N TYR A 71 0.94 5.49 4.95
CA TYR A 71 -0.24 5.01 4.25
C TYR A 71 0.14 4.22 3.00
N LEU A 72 1.13 4.68 2.24
CA LEU A 72 1.59 3.98 1.04
C LEU A 72 2.28 2.64 1.38
N VAL A 73 3.06 2.59 2.45
CA VAL A 73 3.63 1.31 2.94
C VAL A 73 2.53 0.35 3.38
N LEU A 74 1.50 0.83 4.09
CA LEU A 74 0.33 0.02 4.44
C LEU A 74 -0.38 -0.53 3.18
N GLN A 75 -0.57 0.31 2.16
CA GLN A 75 -1.22 -0.08 0.90
C GLN A 75 -0.39 -1.09 0.10
N LEU A 76 0.93 -0.91 0.04
CA LEU A 76 1.84 -1.89 -0.55
C LEU A 76 1.72 -3.25 0.16
N ALA A 77 1.66 -3.24 1.49
CA ALA A 77 1.48 -4.46 2.26
C ALA A 77 0.08 -5.07 2.12
N LEU A 78 -0.93 -4.32 1.67
CA LEU A 78 -2.27 -4.83 1.34
C LEU A 78 -2.38 -5.34 -0.10
N LEU A 79 -1.40 -5.03 -0.97
CA LEU A 79 -1.46 -5.38 -2.38
C LEU A 79 -1.57 -6.90 -2.65
N PRO A 80 -0.93 -7.81 -1.90
CA PRO A 80 -1.12 -9.26 -2.10
C PRO A 80 -2.57 -9.73 -2.01
N TRP A 81 -3.44 -8.99 -1.32
CA TRP A 81 -4.87 -9.28 -1.20
C TRP A 81 -5.68 -8.83 -2.43
N GLN A 82 -5.05 -8.10 -3.35
CA GLN A 82 -5.58 -7.86 -4.71
C GLN A 82 -5.25 -9.02 -5.67
N GLY A 83 -4.39 -9.95 -5.24
CA GLY A 83 -3.94 -11.12 -6.00
C GLY A 83 -2.51 -11.00 -6.51
N LEU A 84 -1.92 -12.16 -6.84
CA LEU A 84 -0.51 -12.29 -7.24
C LEU A 84 -0.14 -11.41 -8.44
N ALA A 85 -1.06 -11.24 -9.41
CA ALA A 85 -0.82 -10.41 -10.59
C ALA A 85 -0.56 -8.94 -10.23
N ALA A 86 -1.25 -8.40 -9.22
CA ALA A 86 -1.03 -7.04 -8.75
C ALA A 86 0.37 -6.89 -8.12
N VAL A 87 0.79 -7.88 -7.32
CA VAL A 87 2.13 -7.90 -6.72
C VAL A 87 3.20 -7.93 -7.80
N GLN A 88 3.12 -8.87 -8.74
CA GLN A 88 4.09 -9.00 -9.82
C GLN A 88 4.16 -7.74 -10.70
N GLN A 89 3.03 -7.09 -10.94
CA GLN A 89 3.01 -5.83 -11.67
C GLN A 89 3.70 -4.70 -10.89
N ALA A 90 3.41 -4.55 -9.60
CA ALA A 90 4.06 -3.53 -8.76
C ALA A 90 5.57 -3.76 -8.65
N THR A 91 6.01 -4.99 -8.39
CA THR A 91 7.44 -5.31 -8.23
C THR A 91 8.22 -5.12 -9.52
N ALA A 92 7.62 -5.46 -10.68
CA ALA A 92 8.23 -5.19 -11.98
C ALA A 92 8.39 -3.69 -12.25
N LEU A 93 7.38 -2.88 -11.93
CA LEU A 93 7.46 -1.41 -12.03
C LEU A 93 8.54 -0.82 -11.13
N LEU A 94 8.76 -1.44 -9.96
CA LEU A 94 9.77 -1.00 -9.00
C LEU A 94 11.17 -1.57 -9.29
N GLY A 95 11.35 -2.25 -10.44
CA GLY A 95 12.65 -2.64 -10.98
C GLY A 95 13.17 -4.01 -10.54
N ASP A 96 12.44 -4.73 -9.69
CA ASP A 96 12.84 -6.06 -9.20
C ASP A 96 11.62 -7.01 -9.18
N PRO A 97 11.29 -7.64 -10.33
CA PRO A 97 10.12 -8.50 -10.46
C PRO A 97 10.14 -9.67 -9.46
N GLY A 98 9.06 -9.80 -8.69
CA GLY A 98 8.94 -10.83 -7.66
C GLY A 98 7.49 -11.10 -7.26
N SER A 99 7.30 -12.15 -6.46
CA SER A 99 6.00 -12.56 -5.95
C SER A 99 5.61 -11.91 -4.63
N GLU A 100 6.47 -11.07 -4.06
CA GLU A 100 6.30 -10.44 -2.75
C GLU A 100 6.75 -8.99 -2.78
N ILE A 101 6.12 -8.15 -1.95
CA ILE A 101 6.59 -6.79 -1.70
C ILE A 101 7.75 -6.85 -0.70
N ARG A 102 8.88 -6.22 -1.02
CA ARG A 102 10.10 -6.20 -0.22
C ARG A 102 10.45 -4.79 0.21
N VAL A 103 11.35 -4.69 1.19
CA VAL A 103 11.85 -3.41 1.71
C VAL A 103 12.44 -2.56 0.58
N SER A 104 13.22 -3.16 -0.33
CA SER A 104 13.74 -2.47 -1.52
C SER A 104 12.64 -1.80 -2.37
N HIS A 105 11.53 -2.49 -2.61
CA HIS A 105 10.38 -1.95 -3.35
C HIS A 105 9.75 -0.75 -2.61
N VAL A 106 9.64 -0.85 -1.29
CA VAL A 106 9.14 0.26 -0.46
C VAL A 106 10.06 1.46 -0.59
N ILE A 107 11.37 1.30 -0.40
CA ILE A 107 12.36 2.38 -0.55
C ILE A 107 12.23 3.06 -1.91
N ALA A 108 12.16 2.27 -2.98
CA ALA A 108 12.04 2.77 -4.34
C ALA A 108 10.77 3.61 -4.59
N LEU A 109 9.72 3.41 -3.80
CA LEU A 109 8.45 4.14 -3.93
C LEU A 109 8.31 5.32 -2.97
N VAL A 110 8.56 5.10 -1.66
CA VAL A 110 8.29 6.12 -0.62
C VAL A 110 9.49 6.99 -0.26
N LEU A 111 10.70 6.57 -0.62
CA LEU A 111 11.94 7.28 -0.29
C LEU A 111 12.80 7.53 -1.55
N PRO A 112 12.24 8.11 -2.62
CA PRO A 112 13.01 8.36 -3.84
C PRO A 112 14.17 9.30 -3.55
N GLY A 113 15.40 8.86 -3.86
CA GLY A 113 16.64 9.62 -3.64
C GLY A 113 17.45 9.22 -2.41
N HIS A 114 17.03 8.19 -1.65
CA HIS A 114 17.94 7.53 -0.72
C HIS A 114 18.81 6.51 -1.47
N ASP A 115 20.00 6.93 -1.85
CA ASP A 115 20.95 6.10 -2.61
C ASP A 115 21.76 5.14 -1.71
N ASP A 116 21.73 5.37 -0.39
CA ASP A 116 22.38 4.53 0.61
C ASP A 116 21.37 3.64 1.36
N TRP A 117 21.65 2.33 1.38
CA TRP A 117 20.78 1.32 1.97
C TRP A 117 20.60 1.51 3.48
N GLU A 118 21.64 1.88 4.21
CA GLU A 118 21.55 2.04 5.66
C GLU A 118 20.69 3.25 6.03
N SER A 119 20.88 4.37 5.33
CA SER A 119 20.05 5.57 5.45
C SER A 119 18.58 5.28 5.11
N ALA A 120 18.32 4.61 3.98
CA ALA A 120 16.97 4.24 3.55
C ALA A 120 16.28 3.35 4.59
N ARG A 121 16.99 2.35 5.11
CA ARG A 121 16.47 1.45 6.15
C ARG A 121 16.17 2.20 7.45
N ASN A 122 17.02 3.14 7.86
CA ASN A 122 16.78 3.95 9.06
C ASN A 122 15.57 4.88 8.87
N ALA A 123 15.42 5.49 7.69
CA ALA A 123 14.25 6.29 7.35
C ALA A 123 12.96 5.44 7.38
N LEU A 124 13.00 4.21 6.84
CA LEU A 124 11.88 3.29 6.95
C LEU A 124 11.56 2.91 8.39
N ALA A 125 12.57 2.62 9.21
CA ALA A 125 12.35 2.28 10.62
C ALA A 125 11.68 3.41 11.42
N SER A 126 11.79 4.66 10.95
CA SER A 126 11.10 5.80 11.57
C SER A 126 9.61 5.92 11.19
N LEU A 127 9.14 5.15 10.21
CA LEU A 127 7.74 5.14 9.81
C LEU A 127 6.88 4.52 10.92
N ARG A 128 5.80 5.21 11.28
CA ARG A 128 4.86 4.77 12.32
C ARG A 128 4.26 3.42 12.00
N VAL A 129 4.07 3.10 10.73
CA VAL A 129 3.54 1.80 10.30
C VAL A 129 4.43 0.62 10.76
N LEU A 130 5.74 0.85 10.89
CA LEU A 130 6.71 -0.13 11.38
C LEU A 130 6.88 -0.02 12.90
N ASP A 131 7.00 1.19 13.44
CA ASP A 131 7.14 1.44 14.89
C ASP A 131 5.97 0.87 15.70
N GLU A 132 4.74 1.05 15.20
CA GLU A 132 3.51 0.56 15.84
C GLU A 132 3.24 -0.94 15.55
N GLY A 133 4.13 -1.61 14.80
CA GLY A 133 3.98 -3.03 14.46
C GLY A 133 2.76 -3.34 13.58
N ILE A 134 2.28 -2.35 12.81
CA ILE A 134 1.18 -2.53 11.85
C ILE A 134 1.65 -3.35 10.66
N ILE A 135 2.89 -3.10 10.23
CA ILE A 135 3.64 -3.91 9.29
C ILE A 135 4.78 -4.60 10.02
N THR A 136 5.05 -5.85 9.64
CA THR A 136 6.23 -6.59 10.07
C THR A 136 7.09 -6.96 8.87
N LEU A 137 8.36 -7.22 9.16
CA LEU A 137 9.34 -7.61 8.16
C LEU A 137 9.63 -9.11 8.31
N SER A 138 9.50 -9.86 7.22
CA SER A 138 9.84 -11.29 7.25
C SER A 138 11.35 -11.48 7.24
N THR A 139 11.85 -12.44 8.02
CA THR A 139 13.26 -12.83 7.93
C THR A 139 13.47 -13.68 6.68
N ARG A 140 14.24 -13.16 5.72
CA ARG A 140 14.67 -13.90 4.52
C ARG A 140 16.17 -14.12 4.51
N SER A 141 16.59 -15.16 3.79
CA SER A 141 18.00 -15.53 3.61
C SER A 141 18.75 -14.66 2.60
N ASP A 142 18.04 -13.92 1.75
CA ASP A 142 18.59 -13.04 0.71
C ASP A 142 18.92 -11.62 1.22
N GLY A 143 18.54 -11.29 2.45
CA GLY A 143 18.87 -10.02 3.10
C GLY A 143 17.92 -8.85 2.80
N ASP A 144 16.88 -9.04 1.97
CA ASP A 144 15.86 -8.04 1.65
C ASP A 144 14.47 -8.48 2.15
N PRO A 145 14.07 -8.10 3.38
CA PRO A 145 12.86 -8.60 4.03
C PRO A 145 11.58 -8.36 3.22
N ALA A 146 10.63 -9.30 3.28
CA ALA A 146 9.30 -9.04 2.76
C ALA A 146 8.51 -8.16 3.74
N VAL A 147 7.66 -7.30 3.19
CA VAL A 147 6.81 -6.38 3.93
C VAL A 147 5.44 -7.02 4.05
N VAL A 148 5.03 -7.35 5.27
CA VAL A 148 3.79 -8.09 5.53
C VAL A 148 2.93 -7.39 6.58
N LEU A 149 1.61 -7.49 6.44
CA LEU A 149 0.68 -7.03 7.47
C LEU A 149 0.81 -7.87 8.72
N SER A 150 0.81 -7.22 9.89
CA SER A 150 0.74 -7.93 11.15
C SER A 150 -0.55 -8.74 11.26
N LEU A 151 -0.52 -9.83 12.04
CA LEU A 151 -1.68 -10.69 12.23
C LEU A 151 -2.90 -9.90 12.75
N SER A 152 -2.70 -9.06 13.75
CA SER A 152 -3.77 -8.25 14.35
C SER A 152 -4.40 -7.27 13.36
N VAL A 153 -3.61 -6.73 12.42
CA VAL A 153 -4.16 -5.86 11.36
C VAL A 153 -4.93 -6.68 10.34
N ARG A 154 -4.45 -7.86 9.96
CA ARG A 154 -5.19 -8.77 9.06
C ARG A 154 -6.55 -9.14 9.65
N GLU A 155 -6.59 -9.50 10.94
CA GLU A 155 -7.82 -9.79 11.68
C GLU A 155 -8.76 -8.58 11.70
N LEU A 156 -8.23 -7.38 11.98
CA LEU A 156 -9.01 -6.12 11.98
C LEU A 156 -9.64 -5.84 10.61
N LEU A 157 -8.91 -6.12 9.53
CA LEU A 157 -9.35 -5.90 8.16
C LEU A 157 -10.24 -7.03 7.61
N GLY A 158 -10.43 -8.12 8.36
CA GLY A 158 -11.18 -9.30 7.92
C GLY A 158 -10.50 -10.08 6.80
N LEU A 159 -9.16 -10.11 6.82
CA LEU A 159 -8.32 -10.75 5.83
C LEU A 159 -7.76 -12.06 6.42
N GLU A 160 -8.53 -13.15 6.33
CA GLU A 160 -8.11 -14.52 6.72
C GLU A 160 -7.65 -15.36 5.53
#